data_AF-A0A3C1DI44-F1
#
_entry.id   AF-A0A3C1DI44-F1
#
_cell.length_a   1.000
_cell.length_b   1.000
_cell.length_c   1.000
_cell.angle_alpha   90.00
_cell.angle_beta   90.00
_cell.angle_gamma   90.00
#
_symmetry.space_group_name_H-M   'P 1'
#
loop_
_entity.id
_entity.type
_entity.pdbx_description
1 polymer ?
#
loop_
_entity_poly.entity_id
_entity_poly.type
_entity_poly.pdbx_seq_one_letter_code
_entity_poly.pdbx_strand_id
1 'polypeptide(L)'
;MLKILGIAAATTAICASGAASTSSAQPMPTTKPTTASAPVGVSEHDNTVTIAAVNPVSDNNVSFEWDGGYSITGGQPWGGVSTSQSGGPIVINVQAGRSGTSGPADWFNARTSMPIGNDVTIGGQPSELNFAFSGTLTVNGASYPVVFGQGHDSEGQNNWWFGGQGSGWTEFTVSPEALRTPDGQYAIATSDNDADDDFEVQTAN
;
A
#
# COMPACT_ATOMS: atom_id res chain seq x y z
N MET A 1 -0.08 -71.27 -2.36
CA MET A 1 -1.27 -72.02 -2.82
C MET A 1 -2.49 -71.57 -2.02
N LEU A 2 -3.41 -70.89 -2.72
CA LEU A 2 -4.87 -70.79 -2.56
C LEU A 2 -5.56 -70.83 -1.17
N LYS A 3 -6.28 -69.74 -0.84
CA LYS A 3 -7.76 -69.75 -0.60
C LYS A 3 -8.35 -68.35 -0.71
N ILE A 4 -9.58 -68.32 -1.21
CA ILE A 4 -10.39 -67.25 -1.81
C ILE A 4 -11.57 -66.88 -0.87
N LEU A 5 -12.17 -65.69 -1.10
CA LEU A 5 -13.53 -65.21 -0.72
C LEU A 5 -13.76 -64.79 0.75
N GLY A 6 -14.47 -63.71 1.10
CA GLY A 6 -15.20 -62.70 0.32
C GLY A 6 -16.09 -61.80 1.22
N ILE A 7 -16.50 -60.65 0.66
CA ILE A 7 -17.75 -59.87 0.87
C ILE A 7 -18.04 -59.28 2.27
N ALA A 8 -18.12 -57.94 2.33
CA ALA A 8 -19.32 -57.22 2.79
C ALA A 8 -19.17 -55.70 2.51
N ALA A 9 -20.05 -55.18 1.64
CA ALA A 9 -20.31 -53.75 1.52
C ALA A 9 -21.24 -53.31 2.67
N ALA A 10 -20.91 -52.22 3.34
CA ALA A 10 -21.85 -51.47 4.15
C ALA A 10 -21.65 -49.98 3.86
N THR A 11 -22.54 -49.45 3.03
CA THR A 11 -22.79 -48.02 2.89
C THR A 11 -23.31 -47.47 4.20
N THR A 12 -22.67 -46.42 4.72
CA THR A 12 -23.33 -45.47 5.62
C THR A 12 -22.82 -44.08 5.29
N ALA A 13 -23.69 -43.28 4.71
CA ALA A 13 -23.50 -41.85 4.54
C ALA A 13 -23.69 -41.17 5.90
N ILE A 14 -22.77 -40.28 6.27
CA ILE A 14 -23.02 -39.22 7.23
C ILE A 14 -22.51 -37.93 6.61
N CYS A 15 -23.47 -37.07 6.28
CA CYS A 15 -23.27 -35.67 5.90
C CYS A 15 -23.16 -34.83 7.18
N ALA A 16 -22.13 -33.99 7.29
CA ALA A 16 -22.13 -32.69 7.99
C ALA A 16 -20.70 -32.14 7.91
N SER A 17 -20.37 -31.25 6.98
CA SER A 17 -20.54 -29.79 7.06
C SER A 17 -19.85 -29.16 8.28
N GLY A 18 -18.58 -28.84 8.12
CA GLY A 18 -17.85 -27.89 8.97
C GLY A 18 -17.09 -26.94 8.04
N ALA A 19 -17.53 -25.69 8.00
CA ALA A 19 -17.10 -24.67 7.06
C ALA A 19 -15.61 -24.34 7.21
N ALA A 20 -14.82 -24.59 6.18
CA ALA A 20 -13.57 -23.89 5.99
C ALA A 20 -13.91 -22.50 5.44
N SER A 21 -13.73 -21.46 6.24
CA SER A 21 -13.71 -20.07 5.75
C SER A 21 -12.48 -19.89 4.88
N THR A 22 -12.57 -20.33 3.62
CA THR A 22 -11.62 -19.93 2.59
C THR A 22 -11.85 -18.45 2.35
N SER A 23 -10.95 -17.61 2.87
CA SER A 23 -10.79 -16.25 2.37
C SER A 23 -10.49 -16.37 0.88
N SER A 24 -11.53 -16.20 0.05
CA SER A 24 -11.38 -16.20 -1.39
C SER A 24 -10.61 -14.94 -1.73
N ALA A 25 -9.30 -15.07 -1.95
CA ALA A 25 -8.57 -14.11 -2.78
C ALA A 25 -9.30 -14.06 -4.13
N GLN A 26 -10.15 -13.04 -4.32
CA GLN A 26 -10.82 -12.84 -5.60
C GLN A 26 -9.73 -12.60 -6.65
N PRO A 27 -9.70 -13.35 -7.76
CA PRO A 27 -8.86 -13.01 -8.89
C PRO A 27 -9.28 -11.62 -9.41
N MET A 28 -8.31 -10.70 -9.53
CA MET A 28 -8.52 -9.37 -10.09
C MET A 28 -9.09 -9.48 -11.51
N PRO A 29 -10.22 -8.81 -11.85
CA PRO A 29 -10.63 -8.63 -13.22
C PRO A 29 -9.71 -7.61 -13.89
N THR A 30 -8.97 -8.02 -14.93
CA THR A 30 -8.12 -7.15 -15.76
C THR A 30 -8.92 -6.29 -16.74
N THR A 31 -10.02 -5.69 -16.29
CA THR A 31 -10.83 -4.78 -17.11
C THR A 31 -10.93 -3.43 -16.44
N LYS A 32 -10.54 -2.38 -17.18
CA LYS A 32 -10.67 -0.95 -16.85
C LYS A 32 -11.94 -0.67 -16.01
N PRO A 33 -11.85 -0.02 -14.83
CA PRO A 33 -13.01 0.15 -13.96
C PRO A 33 -14.07 1.00 -14.68
N THR A 34 -15.27 0.44 -14.79
CA THR A 34 -16.48 1.23 -15.02
C THR A 34 -16.97 1.66 -13.63
N THR A 35 -17.09 2.97 -13.43
CA THR A 35 -17.45 3.61 -12.16
C THR A 35 -18.74 3.01 -11.59
N ALA A 36 -18.61 2.12 -10.60
CA ALA A 36 -19.74 1.70 -9.79
C ALA A 36 -20.18 2.89 -8.94
N SER A 37 -21.47 3.22 -8.95
CA SER A 37 -22.01 4.30 -8.12
C SER A 37 -21.77 3.96 -6.66
N ALA A 38 -21.19 4.90 -5.90
CA ALA A 38 -20.85 4.70 -4.50
C ALA A 38 -22.13 4.34 -3.69
N PRO A 39 -22.06 3.39 -2.74
CA PRO A 39 -23.21 3.08 -1.89
C PRO A 39 -23.67 4.30 -1.10
N VAL A 40 -24.97 4.36 -0.79
CA VAL A 40 -25.56 5.50 -0.08
C VAL A 40 -24.91 5.66 1.30
N GLY A 41 -24.31 6.82 1.55
CA GLY A 41 -23.70 7.17 2.84
C GLY A 41 -22.17 7.08 2.90
N VAL A 42 -21.48 6.74 1.81
CA VAL A 42 -20.01 6.88 1.71
C VAL A 42 -19.67 8.06 0.80
N SER A 43 -18.69 8.87 1.21
CA SER A 43 -18.18 10.01 0.44
C SER A 43 -16.81 9.72 -0.14
N GLU A 44 -16.57 10.22 -1.34
CA GLU A 44 -15.23 10.35 -1.90
C GLU A 44 -14.57 11.59 -1.30
N HIS A 45 -13.28 11.47 -1.00
CA HIS A 45 -12.44 12.54 -0.51
C HIS A 45 -11.23 12.70 -1.43
N ASP A 46 -10.72 13.93 -1.53
CA ASP A 46 -9.35 14.16 -2.01
C ASP A 46 -8.39 13.81 -0.87
N ASN A 47 -7.43 12.95 -1.17
CA ASN A 47 -6.42 12.47 -0.24
C ASN A 47 -5.07 12.78 -0.85
N THR A 48 -4.35 13.72 -0.24
CA THR A 48 -3.12 14.23 -0.80
C THR A 48 -1.94 13.71 -0.01
N VAL A 49 -0.92 13.23 -0.71
CA VAL A 49 0.42 13.01 -0.17
C VAL A 49 1.44 13.71 -1.06
N THR A 50 2.46 14.30 -0.45
CA THR A 50 3.49 15.06 -1.16
C THR A 50 4.83 14.33 -1.07
N ILE A 51 5.62 14.40 -2.15
CA ILE A 51 7.02 13.96 -2.14
C ILE A 51 7.89 15.15 -2.51
N ALA A 52 8.64 15.65 -1.53
CA ALA A 52 9.60 16.73 -1.70
C ALA A 52 11.02 16.20 -1.90
N ALA A 53 11.86 16.95 -2.59
CA ALA A 53 13.28 16.67 -2.73
C ALA A 53 14.12 17.59 -1.84
N VAL A 54 15.11 17.01 -1.19
CA VAL A 54 16.10 17.74 -0.38
C VAL A 54 17.41 17.86 -1.17
N ASN A 55 17.98 19.06 -1.20
CA ASN A 55 19.24 19.36 -1.90
C ASN A 55 20.34 18.35 -1.48
N PRO A 56 21.04 17.71 -2.45
CA PRO A 56 21.14 18.07 -3.87
C PRO A 56 20.14 17.42 -4.83
N VAL A 57 19.15 16.67 -4.33
CA VAL A 57 18.05 16.22 -5.17
C VAL A 57 17.17 17.43 -5.51
N SER A 58 16.80 17.58 -6.78
CA SER A 58 15.86 18.61 -7.23
C SER A 58 14.48 17.99 -7.42
N ASP A 59 13.44 18.70 -6.99
CA ASP A 59 12.05 18.26 -7.18
C ASP A 59 11.76 17.89 -8.63
N ASN A 60 12.26 18.67 -9.60
CA ASN A 60 12.03 18.44 -11.03
C ASN A 60 12.59 17.10 -11.56
N ASN A 61 13.44 16.44 -10.77
CA ASN A 61 14.01 15.13 -11.08
C ASN A 61 13.38 14.00 -10.27
N VAL A 62 12.34 14.29 -9.48
CA VAL A 62 11.51 13.29 -8.83
C VAL A 62 10.20 13.20 -9.63
N SER A 63 9.72 12.00 -9.89
CA SER A 63 8.37 11.78 -10.43
C SER A 63 7.74 10.51 -9.86
N PHE A 64 6.41 10.43 -9.88
CA PHE A 64 5.67 9.23 -9.51
C PHE A 64 4.72 8.83 -10.64
N GLU A 65 4.65 7.54 -10.93
CA GLU A 65 3.70 6.96 -11.88
C GLU A 65 2.90 5.83 -11.21
N TRP A 66 1.57 5.96 -11.21
CA TRP A 66 0.68 4.93 -10.68
C TRP A 66 0.61 3.73 -11.64
N ASP A 67 0.79 2.52 -11.11
CA ASP A 67 0.81 1.29 -11.92
C ASP A 67 -0.57 0.62 -12.10
N GLY A 68 -1.63 1.22 -11.54
CA GLY A 68 -2.98 0.67 -11.53
C GLY A 68 -3.29 -0.26 -10.35
N GLY A 69 -2.29 -0.63 -9.54
CA GLY A 69 -2.45 -1.46 -8.35
C GLY A 69 -3.02 -0.66 -7.18
N TYR A 70 -4.07 -1.19 -6.56
CA TYR A 70 -4.66 -0.62 -5.35
C TYR A 70 -5.44 -1.66 -4.52
N SER A 71 -5.76 -1.29 -3.28
CA SER A 71 -6.72 -1.94 -2.40
C SER A 71 -7.46 -0.87 -1.60
N ILE A 72 -8.76 -1.03 -1.42
CA ILE A 72 -9.60 -0.12 -0.65
C ILE A 72 -10.62 -0.92 0.14
N THR A 73 -11.03 -0.40 1.30
CA THR A 73 -12.11 -0.97 2.09
C THR A 73 -13.37 -1.21 1.27
N GLY A 74 -13.94 -2.40 1.39
CA GLY A 74 -15.10 -2.82 0.61
C GLY A 74 -16.27 -1.86 0.74
N GLY A 75 -16.84 -1.46 -0.40
CA GLY A 75 -17.95 -0.51 -0.47
C GLY A 75 -17.54 0.96 -0.42
N GLN A 76 -16.27 1.32 -0.23
CA GLN A 76 -15.80 2.69 -0.36
C GLN A 76 -15.57 3.06 -1.85
N PRO A 77 -15.75 4.34 -2.23
CA PRO A 77 -15.47 4.80 -3.59
C PRO A 77 -13.97 4.85 -3.90
N TRP A 78 -13.61 4.64 -5.17
CA TRP A 78 -12.26 4.79 -5.71
C TRP A 78 -12.31 5.53 -7.06
N GLY A 79 -11.90 6.79 -7.06
CA GLY A 79 -11.80 7.66 -8.24
C GLY A 79 -10.43 7.56 -8.94
N GLY A 80 -9.41 7.03 -8.26
CA GLY A 80 -8.09 6.78 -8.83
C GLY A 80 -6.98 7.65 -8.25
N VAL A 81 -5.78 7.51 -8.82
CA VAL A 81 -4.58 8.25 -8.42
C VAL A 81 -4.15 9.18 -9.56
N SER A 82 -3.83 10.42 -9.21
CA SER A 82 -3.29 11.41 -10.14
C SER A 82 -2.12 12.16 -9.50
N THR A 83 -1.23 12.66 -10.35
CA THR A 83 -0.03 13.39 -9.91
C THR A 83 0.01 14.76 -10.53
N SER A 84 0.46 15.76 -9.77
CA SER A 84 0.73 17.10 -10.29
C SER A 84 2.04 17.64 -9.73
N GLN A 85 2.72 18.46 -10.53
CA GLN A 85 3.99 19.09 -10.13
C GLN A 85 4.18 20.39 -10.91
N SER A 86 4.58 21.47 -10.23
CA SER A 86 4.83 22.76 -10.86
C SER A 86 6.05 23.46 -10.24
N GLY A 87 7.24 22.92 -10.50
CA GLY A 87 8.51 23.51 -10.04
C GLY A 87 8.77 23.38 -8.53
N GLY A 88 8.08 22.45 -7.88
CA GLY A 88 8.20 22.11 -6.46
C GLY A 88 7.86 20.63 -6.25
N PRO A 89 7.54 20.21 -5.01
CA PRO A 89 7.24 18.82 -4.68
C PRO A 89 6.18 18.19 -5.56
N ILE A 90 6.25 16.86 -5.74
CA ILE A 90 5.18 16.11 -6.41
C ILE A 90 4.01 16.03 -5.45
N VAL A 91 2.83 16.35 -5.94
CA VAL A 91 1.57 16.15 -5.23
C VAL A 91 0.87 14.95 -5.84
N ILE A 92 0.65 13.91 -5.04
CA ILE A 92 -0.14 12.73 -5.40
C ILE A 92 -1.52 12.89 -4.77
N ASN A 93 -2.56 12.98 -5.60
CA ASN A 93 -3.95 13.03 -5.15
C ASN A 93 -4.64 11.69 -5.42
N VAL A 94 -5.29 11.15 -4.38
CA VAL A 94 -6.07 9.91 -4.42
C VAL A 94 -7.52 10.23 -4.11
N GLN A 95 -8.40 9.96 -5.07
CA GLN A 95 -9.84 10.08 -4.90
C GLN A 95 -10.36 8.78 -4.30
N ALA A 96 -10.68 8.79 -3.01
CA ALA A 96 -11.05 7.58 -2.28
C ALA A 96 -11.88 7.87 -1.02
N GLY A 97 -12.61 6.87 -0.54
CA GLY A 97 -13.23 6.89 0.77
C GLY A 97 -12.22 6.74 1.93
N ARG A 98 -12.62 7.13 3.14
CA ARG A 98 -11.79 7.11 4.36
C ARG A 98 -12.37 6.19 5.43
N SER A 99 -12.41 4.89 5.14
CA SER A 99 -12.83 3.87 6.09
C SER A 99 -11.75 2.82 6.21
N GLY A 100 -11.15 2.68 7.39
CA GLY A 100 -10.04 1.75 7.62
C GLY A 100 -10.52 0.33 7.80
N THR A 101 -9.80 -0.63 7.19
CA THR A 101 -9.92 -2.06 7.50
C THR A 101 -8.56 -2.74 7.35
N SER A 102 -8.44 -3.98 7.80
CA SER A 102 -7.22 -4.78 7.62
C SER A 102 -6.95 -5.15 6.17
N GLY A 103 -7.96 -5.17 5.29
CA GLY A 103 -7.80 -5.61 3.89
C GLY A 103 -6.77 -4.77 3.10
N PRO A 104 -6.88 -3.44 3.09
CA PRO A 104 -5.87 -2.57 2.49
C PRO A 104 -4.51 -2.64 3.21
N ALA A 105 -4.50 -2.81 4.54
CA ALA A 105 -3.27 -2.97 5.31
C ALA A 105 -2.51 -4.26 4.95
N ASP A 106 -3.19 -5.41 4.90
CA ASP A 106 -2.63 -6.70 4.49
C ASP A 106 -2.07 -6.63 3.06
N TRP A 107 -2.80 -5.94 2.15
CA TRP A 107 -2.37 -5.75 0.77
C TRP A 107 -1.08 -4.91 0.66
N PHE A 108 -0.97 -3.87 1.48
CA PHE A 108 0.21 -3.02 1.60
C PHE A 108 1.39 -3.80 2.20
N ASN A 109 1.18 -4.48 3.32
CA ASN A 109 2.19 -5.26 4.05
C ASN A 109 2.72 -6.45 3.25
N ALA A 110 1.95 -7.00 2.33
CA ALA A 110 2.42 -8.03 1.40
C ALA A 110 3.43 -7.53 0.36
N ARG A 111 3.57 -6.20 0.19
CA ARG A 111 4.42 -5.56 -0.83
C ARG A 111 5.69 -4.95 -0.29
N THR A 112 5.79 -4.75 1.02
CA THR A 112 6.95 -4.17 1.67
C THR A 112 7.24 -4.86 2.99
N SER A 113 8.53 -5.07 3.29
CA SER A 113 8.96 -5.66 4.56
C SER A 113 9.32 -4.62 5.62
N MET A 114 9.40 -3.34 5.25
CA MET A 114 9.87 -2.26 6.11
C MET A 114 9.16 -0.97 5.72
N PRO A 115 7.89 -0.80 6.10
CA PRO A 115 7.24 0.46 5.85
C PRO A 115 7.69 1.52 6.86
N ILE A 116 7.60 2.77 6.44
CA ILE A 116 7.70 3.95 7.30
C ILE A 116 6.35 4.68 7.23
N GLY A 117 5.99 5.39 8.30
CA GLY A 117 4.80 6.21 8.32
C GLY A 117 4.99 7.39 9.27
N ASN A 118 4.32 8.49 8.97
CA ASN A 118 4.50 9.78 9.63
C ASN A 118 3.97 9.88 11.08
N ASP A 119 3.45 8.78 11.63
CA ASP A 119 3.03 8.68 13.04
C ASP A 119 3.38 7.30 13.65
N VAL A 120 4.46 6.68 13.17
CA VAL A 120 4.93 5.39 13.71
C VAL A 120 6.45 5.33 13.79
N THR A 121 6.94 4.37 14.58
CA THR A 121 8.36 4.07 14.68
C THR A 121 8.81 3.01 13.65
N ILE A 122 10.09 3.06 13.23
CA ILE A 122 10.70 2.11 12.28
C ILE A 122 10.34 0.66 12.64
N GLY A 123 9.83 -0.09 11.66
CA GLY A 123 9.57 -1.52 11.78
C GLY A 123 8.17 -1.90 12.29
N GLY A 124 7.28 -0.91 12.49
CA GLY A 124 5.84 -1.14 12.61
C GLY A 124 5.17 -1.42 11.26
N GLN A 125 4.03 -2.11 11.27
CA GLN A 125 3.18 -2.28 10.09
C GLN A 125 1.79 -1.72 10.42
N PRO A 126 1.09 -1.08 9.47
CA PRO A 126 -0.30 -0.68 9.70
C PRO A 126 -1.16 -1.93 9.90
N SER A 127 -2.05 -1.89 10.88
CA SER A 127 -3.08 -2.92 11.09
C SER A 127 -4.37 -2.62 10.34
N GLU A 128 -4.64 -1.34 10.06
CA GLU A 128 -5.79 -0.89 9.27
C GLU A 128 -5.36 0.26 8.36
N LEU A 129 -5.85 0.25 7.13
CA LEU A 129 -5.67 1.35 6.18
C LEU A 129 -7.02 1.62 5.50
N ASN A 130 -7.25 2.88 5.14
CA ASN A 130 -8.39 3.30 4.34
C ASN A 130 -8.27 2.74 2.92
N PHE A 131 -7.08 2.90 2.35
CA PHE A 131 -6.68 2.39 1.05
C PHE A 131 -5.15 2.27 0.95
N ALA A 132 -4.68 1.56 -0.06
CA ALA A 132 -3.28 1.47 -0.45
C ALA A 132 -3.15 1.38 -1.98
N PHE A 133 -2.03 1.86 -2.54
CA PHE A 133 -1.75 1.80 -3.97
C PHE A 133 -0.25 1.63 -4.25
N SER A 134 0.08 1.10 -5.42
CA SER A 134 1.47 0.89 -5.85
C SER A 134 1.81 1.75 -7.06
N GLY A 135 3.10 1.98 -7.26
CA GLY A 135 3.59 2.68 -8.43
C GLY A 135 5.10 2.71 -8.48
N THR A 136 5.61 3.58 -9.34
CA THR A 136 7.05 3.75 -9.54
C THR A 136 7.46 5.17 -9.15
N LEU A 137 8.32 5.28 -8.15
CA LEU A 137 9.02 6.53 -7.82
C LEU A 137 10.29 6.60 -8.66
N THR A 138 10.47 7.67 -9.42
CA THR A 138 11.70 7.92 -10.17
C THR A 138 12.46 9.08 -9.54
N VAL A 139 13.76 8.90 -9.28
CA VAL A 139 14.66 9.92 -8.73
C VAL A 139 15.90 10.02 -9.62
N ASN A 140 16.12 11.19 -10.23
CA ASN A 140 17.20 11.43 -11.20
C ASN A 140 17.31 10.34 -12.30
N GLY A 141 16.15 9.83 -12.74
CA GLY A 141 16.06 8.80 -13.79
C GLY A 141 16.22 7.35 -13.30
N ALA A 142 16.54 7.12 -12.02
CA ALA A 142 16.50 5.79 -11.42
C ALA A 142 15.08 5.49 -10.90
N SER A 143 14.55 4.31 -11.19
CA SER A 143 13.16 3.94 -10.89
C SER A 143 13.06 2.90 -9.79
N TYR A 144 12.15 3.13 -8.86
CA TYR A 144 11.96 2.32 -7.66
C TYR A 144 10.47 1.94 -7.53
N PRO A 145 10.12 0.64 -7.50
CA PRO A 145 8.75 0.24 -7.22
C PRO A 145 8.45 0.50 -5.73
N VAL A 146 7.33 1.17 -5.47
CA VAL A 146 6.95 1.68 -4.15
C VAL A 146 5.45 1.47 -3.90
N VAL A 147 5.09 1.37 -2.62
CA VAL A 147 3.71 1.26 -2.18
C VAL A 147 3.40 2.38 -1.19
N PHE A 148 2.22 2.96 -1.34
CA PHE A 148 1.67 3.97 -0.42
C PHE A 148 0.41 3.44 0.24
N GLY A 149 0.15 3.90 1.45
CA GLY A 149 -1.08 3.62 2.19
C GLY A 149 -1.53 4.85 2.95
N GLN A 150 -2.84 5.07 3.05
CA GLN A 150 -3.39 6.02 4.00
C GLN A 150 -4.17 5.28 5.07
N GLY A 151 -3.89 5.56 6.33
CA GLY A 151 -4.67 5.10 7.47
C GLY A 151 -5.24 6.27 8.27
N HIS A 152 -5.48 6.01 9.54
CA HIS A 152 -5.77 7.03 10.52
C HIS A 152 -5.32 6.56 11.91
N ASP A 153 -5.05 7.50 12.80
CA ASP A 153 -4.73 7.22 14.20
C ASP A 153 -6.02 7.00 15.04
N SER A 154 -5.86 6.74 16.34
CA SER A 154 -7.00 6.55 17.25
C SER A 154 -7.85 7.82 17.47
N GLU A 155 -7.33 8.99 17.13
CA GLU A 155 -8.01 10.28 17.21
C GLU A 155 -8.74 10.62 15.90
N GLY A 156 -8.57 9.81 14.85
CA GLY A 156 -9.16 9.99 13.53
C GLY A 156 -8.36 10.93 12.61
N GLN A 157 -7.12 11.27 12.99
CA GLN A 157 -6.19 12.02 12.15
C GLN A 157 -5.64 11.08 11.08
N ASN A 158 -5.54 11.54 9.82
CA ASN A 158 -5.01 10.69 8.76
C ASN A 158 -3.51 10.54 8.94
N ASN A 159 -2.99 9.37 8.58
CA ASN A 159 -1.56 9.14 8.45
C ASN A 159 -1.23 8.53 7.10
N TRP A 160 0.01 8.70 6.67
CA TRP A 160 0.52 8.17 5.42
C TRP A 160 1.67 7.20 5.66
N TRP A 161 1.67 6.16 4.84
CA TRP A 161 2.61 5.06 4.88
C TRP A 161 3.30 4.94 3.53
N PHE A 162 4.60 4.69 3.58
CA PHE A 162 5.45 4.45 2.43
C PHE A 162 6.20 3.13 2.61
N GLY A 163 6.34 2.37 1.53
CA GLY A 163 7.12 1.15 1.53
C GLY A 163 7.85 0.96 0.21
N GLY A 164 9.12 0.57 0.30
CA GLY A 164 9.86 0.04 -0.83
C GLY A 164 9.37 -1.35 -1.21
N GLN A 165 9.17 -1.60 -2.51
CA GLN A 165 8.79 -2.93 -3.02
C GLN A 165 10.00 -3.71 -3.53
N GLY A 166 9.96 -5.03 -3.34
CA GLY A 166 11.02 -5.94 -3.77
C GLY A 166 12.24 -5.95 -2.84
N SER A 167 13.32 -6.59 -3.30
CA SER A 167 14.54 -6.76 -2.51
C SER A 167 15.48 -5.55 -2.60
N GLY A 168 16.25 -5.30 -1.54
CA GLY A 168 17.37 -4.35 -1.53
C GLY A 168 17.08 -3.04 -0.82
N TRP A 169 15.82 -2.72 -0.55
CA TRP A 169 15.47 -1.65 0.38
C TRP A 169 16.04 -1.96 1.77
N THR A 170 16.71 -0.98 2.36
CA THR A 170 17.35 -1.11 3.68
C THR A 170 16.94 0.06 4.57
N GLU A 171 16.91 -0.16 5.87
CA GLU A 171 16.72 0.93 6.82
C GLU A 171 17.85 1.94 6.68
N PHE A 172 17.52 3.23 6.68
CA PHE A 172 18.49 4.30 6.79
C PHE A 172 18.31 4.97 8.14
N THR A 173 19.14 4.56 9.10
CA THR A 173 19.06 5.01 10.49
C THR A 173 19.54 6.46 10.62
N VAL A 174 18.66 7.39 10.26
CA VAL A 174 18.74 8.83 10.49
C VAL A 174 17.41 9.29 11.12
N SER A 175 17.38 10.50 11.67
CA SER A 175 16.14 11.17 12.07
C SER A 175 15.89 12.27 11.02
N PRO A 176 14.72 12.30 10.36
CA PRO A 176 13.57 11.41 10.52
C PRO A 176 13.80 10.03 9.91
N GLU A 177 12.87 9.11 10.21
CA GLU A 177 12.91 7.72 9.79
C GLU A 177 12.93 7.58 8.27
N ALA A 178 13.83 6.74 7.74
CA ALA A 178 14.04 6.68 6.30
C ALA A 178 14.35 5.27 5.76
N LEU A 179 13.97 5.05 4.51
CA LEU A 179 14.29 3.86 3.71
C LEU A 179 15.31 4.21 2.64
N ARG A 180 16.42 3.50 2.62
CA ARG A 180 17.44 3.57 1.58
C ARG A 180 17.02 2.75 0.36
N THR A 181 17.20 3.33 -0.82
CA THR A 181 16.94 2.67 -2.11
C THR A 181 17.87 1.47 -2.33
N PRO A 182 17.49 0.50 -3.17
CA PRO A 182 18.29 -0.71 -3.43
C PRO A 182 19.71 -0.47 -3.95
N ASP A 183 19.95 0.65 -4.65
CA ASP A 183 21.26 1.06 -5.15
C ASP A 183 22.07 1.91 -4.16
N GLY A 184 21.49 2.20 -2.99
CA GLY A 184 22.09 2.99 -1.93
C GLY A 184 22.27 4.47 -2.26
N GLN A 185 21.70 4.99 -3.35
CA GLN A 185 21.91 6.39 -3.77
C GLN A 185 21.01 7.37 -3.02
N TYR A 186 19.78 6.96 -2.70
CA TYR A 186 18.78 7.85 -2.11
C TYR A 186 18.16 7.25 -0.86
N ALA A 187 17.60 8.12 -0.03
CA ALA A 187 16.76 7.78 1.10
C ALA A 187 15.42 8.51 0.99
N ILE A 188 14.33 7.79 1.28
CA ILE A 188 12.98 8.33 1.39
C ILE A 188 12.64 8.38 2.87
N ALA A 189 12.40 9.56 3.41
CA ALA A 189 12.11 9.78 4.81
C ALA A 189 10.69 10.30 5.01
N THR A 190 10.11 10.09 6.19
CA THR A 190 9.00 10.95 6.64
C THR A 190 9.52 12.38 6.79
N SER A 191 8.70 13.39 6.57
CA SER A 191 9.11 14.77 6.81
C SER A 191 9.30 15.05 8.31
N ASP A 192 10.22 15.96 8.65
CA ASP A 192 10.38 16.52 10.00
C ASP A 192 9.45 17.74 10.24
N ASN A 193 8.78 18.21 9.20
CA ASN A 193 7.90 19.37 9.27
C ASN A 193 6.49 18.87 9.63
N ASP A 194 5.80 19.58 10.52
CA ASP A 194 4.47 19.22 11.10
C ASP A 194 3.31 19.10 10.08
N ALA A 195 3.55 18.74 8.83
CA ALA A 195 2.53 18.37 7.86
C ALA A 195 2.40 16.83 7.84
N ASP A 196 1.27 16.30 8.30
CA ASP A 196 1.03 14.85 8.37
C ASP A 196 0.82 14.19 6.99
N ASP A 197 1.36 14.73 5.90
CA ASP A 197 1.05 14.33 4.52
C ASP A 197 2.27 14.35 3.56
N ASP A 198 3.51 14.35 4.05
CA ASP A 198 4.69 14.42 3.17
C ASP A 198 5.84 13.42 3.48
N PHE A 199 6.52 13.05 2.40
CA PHE A 199 7.77 12.31 2.40
C PHE A 199 8.85 13.12 1.70
N GLU A 200 10.10 12.90 2.10
CA GLU A 200 11.26 13.60 1.57
C GLU A 200 12.23 12.63 0.90
N VAL A 201 12.73 13.00 -0.28
CA VAL A 201 13.78 12.29 -1.02
C VAL A 201 15.10 13.02 -0.85
N GLN A 202 16.12 12.34 -0.35
CA GLN A 202 17.46 12.88 -0.14
C GLN A 202 18.55 11.91 -0.61
N THR A 203 19.80 12.37 -0.69
CA THR A 203 20.95 11.48 -0.93
C THR A 203 21.26 10.64 0.32
N ALA A 204 21.60 9.36 0.15
CA ALA A 204 21.89 8.44 1.26
C ALA A 204 23.37 8.36 1.69
N ASN A 205 24.08 9.49 1.62
CA ASN A 205 25.53 9.58 1.91
C ASN A 205 25.87 9.43 3.40
#